data_AF-A0A7C3UB50-F1
#
_entry.id   AF-A0A7C3UB50-F1
#
_cell.length_a   1.000
_cell.length_b   1.000
_cell.length_c   1.000
_cell.angle_alpha   90.00
_cell.angle_beta   90.00
_cell.angle_gamma   90.00
#
_symmetry.space_group_name_H-M   'P 1'
#
loop_
_entity.id
_entity.type
_entity.pdbx_description
1 polymer ?
#
loop_
_entity_poly.entity_id
_entity_poly.type
_entity_poly.pdbx_seq_one_letter_code
_entity_poly.pdbx_strand_id
1 'polypeptide(L)'
;MAQLQDQNGTTVLHRAPLKQPRRSFRSWFIGRPLPTADAPHQTIGKAIGLAVFASDAMSSTAYATQEILVVLALAGTGAFVFAFPISIAIVALLAIVTISYEQTIHAYPGGGGSYIVAHDNLGELPAQIAGASLLTDYVLTVSVSISSGVAQIVSALPDLFPYRVWISIGLIFLVMLINLRGVKESGTV
;
A
#
# COMPACT_ATOMS: atom_id res chain seq x y z
N MET A 1 27.53 -12.52 -30.89
CA MET A 1 27.16 -13.69 -31.71
C MET A 1 26.06 -14.42 -30.98
N ALA A 2 24.85 -14.45 -31.52
CA ALA A 2 23.68 -15.05 -30.90
C ALA A 2 23.68 -16.57 -31.16
N GLN A 3 23.51 -17.37 -30.12
CA GLN A 3 23.23 -18.80 -30.28
C GLN A 3 21.72 -19.01 -30.29
N LEU A 4 21.24 -19.58 -31.39
CA LEU A 4 19.88 -20.06 -31.57
C LEU A 4 19.90 -21.56 -31.28
N GLN A 5 19.28 -22.00 -30.19
CA GLN A 5 18.95 -23.41 -30.02
C GLN A 5 17.49 -23.52 -29.59
N ASP A 6 16.71 -24.02 -30.54
CA ASP A 6 15.27 -24.20 -30.49
C ASP A 6 14.94 -25.66 -30.14
N GLN A 7 14.05 -25.86 -29.18
CA GLN A 7 13.32 -27.12 -29.03
C GLN A 7 11.86 -26.92 -28.61
N ASN A 8 11.24 -25.73 -28.75
CA ASN A 8 9.81 -25.58 -28.42
C ASN A 8 9.12 -24.29 -28.95
N GLY A 9 9.43 -23.82 -30.15
CA GLY A 9 8.50 -23.00 -30.96
C GLY A 9 8.06 -21.65 -30.38
N THR A 10 8.64 -21.19 -29.28
CA THR A 10 8.45 -19.87 -28.71
C THR A 10 9.80 -19.18 -28.68
N THR A 11 9.98 -18.22 -29.57
CA THR A 11 11.19 -17.40 -29.66
C THR A 11 11.28 -16.48 -28.44
N VAL A 12 11.76 -17.02 -27.32
CA VAL A 12 12.08 -16.22 -26.14
C VAL A 12 13.42 -15.53 -26.40
N LEU A 13 13.37 -14.28 -26.86
CA LEU A 13 14.54 -13.44 -27.04
C LEU A 13 15.19 -13.17 -25.67
N HIS A 14 16.19 -13.97 -25.29
CA HIS A 14 17.08 -13.65 -24.17
C HIS A 14 17.96 -12.46 -24.55
N ARG A 15 17.47 -11.25 -24.30
CA ARG A 15 18.26 -10.03 -24.48
C ARG A 15 19.34 -10.00 -23.40
N ALA A 16 20.57 -10.35 -23.79
CA ALA A 16 21.74 -10.17 -22.93
C ALA A 16 21.76 -8.71 -22.41
N PRO A 17 22.01 -8.48 -21.10
CA PRO A 17 21.93 -7.15 -20.51
C PRO A 17 23.00 -6.25 -21.14
N LEU A 18 22.58 -5.43 -22.09
CA LEU A 18 23.41 -4.40 -22.69
C LEU A 18 23.64 -3.31 -21.64
N LYS A 19 24.88 -3.28 -21.13
CA LYS A 19 25.54 -2.14 -20.49
C LYS A 19 25.10 -1.85 -19.04
N GLN A 20 26.03 -2.06 -18.10
CA GLN A 20 25.91 -1.57 -16.72
C GLN A 20 25.81 -0.03 -16.75
N PRO A 21 24.75 0.59 -16.19
CA PRO A 21 24.66 2.04 -16.13
C PRO A 21 25.76 2.59 -15.22
N ARG A 22 26.47 3.65 -15.67
CA ARG A 22 27.50 4.32 -14.87
C ARG A 22 26.85 4.84 -13.58
N ARG A 23 27.52 4.62 -12.44
CA ARG A 23 27.10 5.12 -11.13
C ARG A 23 26.95 6.65 -11.21
N SER A 24 25.71 7.12 -11.29
CA SER A 24 25.30 8.53 -11.23
C SER A 24 24.68 8.80 -9.86
N PHE A 25 24.65 10.07 -9.42
CA PHE A 25 23.89 10.48 -8.22
C PHE A 25 22.44 9.96 -8.26
N ARG A 26 21.85 9.86 -9.47
CA ARG A 26 20.55 9.21 -9.70
C ARG A 26 20.55 7.72 -9.32
N SER A 27 21.58 6.95 -9.66
CA SER A 27 21.68 5.53 -9.28
C SER A 27 22.01 5.29 -7.80
N TRP A 28 22.50 6.32 -7.09
CA TRP A 28 22.71 6.28 -5.64
C TRP A 28 21.43 6.61 -4.85
N PHE A 29 20.60 7.52 -5.39
CA PHE A 29 19.30 7.86 -4.82
C PHE A 29 18.18 6.87 -5.20
N ILE A 30 18.14 6.41 -6.46
CA ILE A 30 17.05 5.60 -7.05
C ILE A 30 17.40 4.10 -7.08
N GLY A 31 18.61 3.72 -6.66
CA GLY A 31 19.06 2.33 -6.75
C GLY A 31 19.23 1.85 -8.21
N ARG A 32 19.47 0.56 -8.37
CA ARG A 32 19.53 -0.07 -9.71
C ARG A 32 18.10 -0.27 -10.20
N PRO A 33 17.78 0.07 -11.46
CA PRO A 33 16.46 -0.25 -12.01
C PRO A 33 16.28 -1.77 -11.92
N LEU A 34 15.32 -2.23 -11.11
CA LEU A 34 14.90 -3.63 -11.14
C LEU A 34 14.22 -3.83 -12.50
N PRO A 35 14.74 -4.73 -13.36
CA PRO A 35 14.04 -5.10 -14.58
C PRO A 35 12.66 -5.66 -14.19
N THR A 36 11.60 -5.02 -14.68
CA THR A 36 10.20 -5.44 -14.51
C THR A 36 9.94 -6.87 -15.04
N ALA A 37 10.92 -7.49 -15.70
CA ALA A 37 10.88 -8.84 -16.21
C ALA A 37 10.99 -9.95 -15.14
N ASP A 38 11.50 -9.64 -13.93
CA ASP A 38 11.69 -10.66 -12.86
C ASP A 38 10.60 -10.64 -11.76
N ALA A 39 9.63 -9.73 -11.85
CA ALA A 39 8.55 -9.57 -10.85
C ALA A 39 7.56 -10.75 -10.75
N PRO A 40 7.21 -11.49 -11.82
CA PRO A 40 6.21 -12.57 -11.72
C PRO A 40 6.66 -13.78 -10.91
N HIS A 41 7.98 -14.00 -10.76
CA HIS A 41 8.55 -15.14 -10.03
C HIS A 41 8.86 -14.85 -8.55
N GLN A 42 8.49 -13.68 -8.05
CA GLN A 42 8.61 -13.32 -6.63
C GLN A 42 7.24 -13.22 -5.97
N THR A 43 6.44 -14.31 -6.03
CA THR A 43 5.26 -14.41 -5.17
C THR A 43 5.74 -14.42 -3.73
N ILE A 44 5.44 -13.35 -2.99
CA ILE A 44 5.71 -13.26 -1.56
C ILE A 44 4.96 -14.41 -0.87
N GLY A 45 5.67 -15.21 -0.07
CA GLY A 45 5.06 -16.32 0.67
C GLY A 45 3.93 -15.83 1.58
N LYS A 46 2.89 -16.66 1.80
CA LYS A 46 1.67 -16.27 2.52
C LYS A 46 1.92 -15.55 3.85
N ALA A 47 2.94 -15.96 4.60
CA ALA A 47 3.29 -15.33 5.88
C ALA A 47 3.82 -13.89 5.72
N ILE A 48 4.73 -13.67 4.76
CA ILE A 48 5.28 -12.33 4.49
C ILE A 48 4.19 -11.46 3.85
N GLY A 49 3.36 -12.03 2.97
CA GLY A 49 2.23 -11.32 2.38
C GLY A 49 1.26 -10.87 3.46
N LEU A 50 0.88 -11.76 4.38
CA LEU A 50 0.04 -11.43 5.51
C LEU A 50 0.65 -10.32 6.37
N ALA A 51 1.94 -10.39 6.70
CA ALA A 51 2.60 -9.36 7.51
C ALA A 51 2.56 -7.97 6.84
N VAL A 52 2.86 -7.91 5.53
CA VAL A 52 2.86 -6.65 4.77
C VAL A 52 1.44 -6.09 4.64
N PHE A 53 0.45 -6.90 4.28
CA PHE A 53 -0.93 -6.44 4.12
C PHE A 53 -1.64 -6.16 5.46
N ALA A 54 -1.31 -6.90 6.52
CA ALA A 54 -1.85 -6.64 7.85
C ALA A 54 -1.30 -5.35 8.46
N SER A 55 -0.12 -4.89 8.05
CA SER A 55 0.46 -3.62 8.51
C SER A 55 -0.44 -2.43 8.17
N ASP A 56 -1.08 -2.43 7.00
CA ASP A 56 -1.98 -1.35 6.57
C ASP A 56 -3.25 -1.30 7.43
N ALA A 57 -3.84 -2.48 7.69
CA ALA A 57 -4.99 -2.61 8.58
C ALA A 57 -4.65 -2.21 10.03
N MET A 58 -3.47 -2.60 10.54
CA MET A 58 -3.01 -2.20 11.88
C MET A 58 -2.72 -0.70 11.97
N SER A 59 -2.13 -0.09 10.94
CA SER A 59 -1.93 1.36 10.90
C SER A 59 -3.27 2.09 10.98
N SER A 60 -4.26 1.60 10.25
CA SER A 60 -5.62 2.17 10.21
C SER A 60 -6.30 2.17 11.58
N THR A 61 -6.19 1.09 12.35
CA THR A 61 -6.78 1.03 13.69
C THR A 61 -6.07 1.93 14.70
N ALA A 62 -4.76 2.16 14.53
CA ALA A 62 -3.96 3.01 15.41
C ALA A 62 -4.40 4.48 15.37
N TYR A 63 -4.81 5.01 14.21
CA TYR A 63 -5.32 6.39 14.12
C TYR A 63 -6.86 6.48 14.21
N ALA A 64 -7.60 5.52 13.65
CA ALA A 64 -9.05 5.62 13.56
C ALA A 64 -9.73 5.57 14.94
N THR A 65 -9.19 4.79 15.88
CA THR A 65 -9.74 4.66 17.24
C THR A 65 -9.74 6.00 17.97
N GLN A 66 -8.64 6.75 17.91
CA GLN A 66 -8.55 8.08 18.50
C GLN A 66 -9.52 9.06 17.85
N GLU A 67 -9.59 9.10 16.51
CA GLU A 67 -10.46 10.03 15.80
C GLU A 67 -11.95 9.78 16.08
N ILE A 68 -12.38 8.51 16.20
CA ILE A 68 -13.74 8.17 16.63
C ILE A 68 -14.05 8.78 18.01
N LEU A 69 -13.13 8.65 18.97
CA LEU A 69 -13.32 9.21 20.31
C LEU A 69 -13.35 10.73 20.31
N VAL A 70 -12.53 11.39 19.48
CA VAL A 70 -12.54 12.85 19.33
C VAL A 70 -13.89 13.32 18.78
N VAL A 71 -14.41 12.66 17.74
CA VAL A 71 -15.72 13.00 17.16
C VAL A 71 -16.84 12.79 18.18
N LEU A 72 -16.81 11.69 18.94
CA LEU A 72 -17.78 11.46 20.02
C LEU A 72 -17.66 12.51 21.13
N ALA A 73 -16.44 12.90 21.51
CA ALA A 73 -16.22 13.96 22.49
C ALA A 73 -16.83 15.29 22.03
N LEU A 74 -16.69 15.63 20.75
CA LEU A 74 -17.30 16.81 20.14
C LEU A 74 -18.83 16.74 20.11
N ALA A 75 -19.39 15.53 19.93
CA ALA A 75 -20.84 15.30 20.02
C ALA A 75 -21.38 15.34 21.46
N GLY A 76 -20.50 15.32 22.46
CA GLY A 76 -20.81 15.42 23.89
C GLY A 76 -20.48 14.15 24.68
N THR A 77 -20.26 14.28 25.98
CA THR A 77 -19.81 13.18 26.85
C THR A 77 -20.77 11.99 26.91
N GLY A 78 -22.07 12.21 26.69
CA GLY A 78 -23.06 11.12 26.58
C GLY A 78 -22.90 10.25 25.33
N ALA A 79 -22.21 10.75 24.30
CA ALA A 79 -22.02 10.04 23.04
C ALA A 79 -20.98 8.91 23.15
N PHE A 80 -20.13 8.89 24.19
CA PHE A 80 -19.15 7.80 24.38
C PHE A 80 -19.81 6.42 24.54
N VAL A 81 -21.08 6.36 24.96
CA VAL A 81 -21.86 5.12 25.00
C VAL A 81 -21.97 4.49 23.61
N PHE A 82 -21.91 5.29 22.53
CA PHE A 82 -21.95 4.79 21.16
C PHE A 82 -20.62 4.17 20.68
N ALA A 83 -19.51 4.32 21.41
CA ALA A 83 -18.23 3.74 20.99
C ALA A 83 -18.30 2.20 20.85
N PHE A 84 -18.99 1.54 21.79
CA PHE A 84 -19.18 0.09 21.75
C PHE A 84 -20.06 -0.40 20.58
N PRO A 85 -21.28 0.12 20.36
CA PRO A 85 -22.09 -0.29 19.20
C PRO A 85 -21.46 0.09 17.86
N ILE A 86 -20.74 1.21 17.76
CA ILE A 86 -19.96 1.56 16.56
C ILE A 86 -18.89 0.49 16.31
N SER A 87 -18.17 0.05 17.35
CA SER A 87 -17.15 -1.00 17.21
C SER A 87 -17.75 -2.32 16.71
N ILE A 88 -18.92 -2.72 17.21
CA ILE A 88 -19.64 -3.91 16.72
C ILE A 88 -20.02 -3.74 15.24
N ALA A 89 -20.52 -2.57 14.85
CA ALA A 89 -20.87 -2.28 13.46
C ALA A 89 -19.65 -2.36 12.53
N ILE A 90 -18.50 -1.86 12.96
CA ILE A 90 -17.23 -1.96 12.21
C ILE A 90 -16.82 -3.41 12.06
N VAL A 91 -16.86 -4.22 13.12
CA VAL A 91 -16.52 -5.66 13.05
C VAL A 91 -17.46 -6.39 12.08
N ALA A 92 -18.76 -6.12 12.15
CA ALA A 92 -19.74 -6.71 11.23
C ALA A 92 -19.46 -6.29 9.77
N LEU A 93 -19.13 -5.02 9.53
CA LEU A 93 -18.77 -4.52 8.21
C LEU A 93 -17.49 -5.21 7.69
N LEU A 94 -16.46 -5.36 8.52
CA LEU A 94 -15.23 -6.06 8.15
C LEU A 94 -15.49 -7.54 7.82
N ALA A 95 -16.41 -8.20 8.52
CA ALA A 95 -16.80 -9.57 8.19
C ALA A 95 -17.45 -9.66 6.80
N ILE A 96 -18.37 -8.73 6.48
CA ILE A 96 -19.01 -8.65 5.16
C ILE A 96 -17.96 -8.40 4.06
N VAL A 97 -17.05 -7.44 4.27
CA VAL A 97 -15.98 -7.13 3.31
C VAL A 97 -15.06 -8.33 3.11
N THR A 98 -14.70 -9.03 4.19
CA THR A 98 -13.83 -10.21 4.12
C THR A 98 -14.47 -11.32 3.29
N ILE A 99 -15.75 -11.63 3.50
CA ILE A 99 -16.49 -12.63 2.72
C ILE A 99 -16.60 -12.20 1.25
N SER A 100 -16.89 -10.92 0.99
CA SER A 100 -16.97 -10.38 -0.37
C SER A 100 -15.62 -10.48 -1.11
N TYR A 101 -14.51 -10.23 -0.41
CA TYR A 101 -13.17 -10.36 -0.98
C TYR A 101 -12.82 -11.81 -1.22
N GLU A 102 -13.19 -12.73 -0.33
CA GLU A 102 -13.01 -14.17 -0.54
C GLU A 102 -13.71 -14.62 -1.83
N GLN A 103 -14.97 -14.23 -2.03
CA GLN A 103 -15.73 -14.54 -3.25
C GLN A 103 -15.05 -13.98 -4.50
N THR A 104 -14.57 -12.74 -4.42
CA THR A 104 -13.90 -12.06 -5.53
C THR A 104 -12.58 -12.74 -5.90
N ILE A 105 -11.77 -13.13 -4.91
CA ILE A 105 -10.49 -13.83 -5.14
C ILE A 105 -10.73 -15.18 -5.83
N HIS A 106 -11.77 -15.92 -5.44
CA HIS A 106 -12.12 -17.19 -6.10
C HIS A 106 -12.66 -16.99 -7.52
N ALA A 107 -13.41 -15.92 -7.78
CA ALA A 107 -13.93 -15.59 -9.10
C ALA A 107 -12.84 -15.07 -10.06
N TYR A 108 -11.78 -14.45 -9.53
CA TYR A 108 -10.68 -13.86 -10.29
C TYR A 108 -9.30 -14.43 -9.89
N PRO A 109 -9.02 -15.72 -10.18
CA PRO A 109 -7.79 -16.40 -9.75
C PRO A 109 -6.51 -15.86 -10.39
N GLY A 110 -6.62 -15.14 -11.52
CA GLY A 110 -5.50 -14.45 -12.16
C GLY A 110 -5.11 -13.12 -11.51
N GLY A 111 -5.82 -12.71 -10.45
CA GLY A 111 -5.72 -11.39 -9.84
C GLY A 111 -6.75 -10.44 -10.45
N GLY A 112 -7.71 -10.01 -9.63
CA GLY A 112 -8.74 -9.03 -10.01
C GLY A 112 -8.75 -7.90 -8.99
N GLY A 113 -8.11 -6.78 -9.32
CA GLY A 113 -8.28 -5.54 -8.55
C GLY A 113 -9.66 -4.92 -8.80
N SER A 114 -10.07 -3.97 -7.97
CA SER A 114 -11.39 -3.32 -8.11
C SER A 114 -11.62 -2.69 -9.49
N TYR A 115 -10.56 -2.25 -10.18
CA TYR A 115 -10.63 -1.82 -11.58
C TYR A 115 -11.07 -2.95 -12.52
N ILE A 116 -10.42 -4.11 -12.47
CA ILE A 116 -10.69 -5.25 -13.36
C ILE A 116 -12.10 -5.78 -13.10
N VAL A 117 -12.46 -5.93 -11.83
CA VAL A 117 -13.79 -6.40 -11.43
C VAL A 117 -14.88 -5.43 -11.87
N ALA A 118 -14.68 -4.11 -11.69
CA ALA A 118 -15.63 -3.12 -12.17
C ALA A 118 -15.73 -3.08 -13.69
N HIS A 119 -14.60 -3.22 -14.39
CA HIS A 119 -14.56 -3.22 -15.85
C HIS A 119 -15.37 -4.39 -16.44
N ASP A 120 -15.15 -5.59 -15.92
CA ASP A 120 -15.79 -6.80 -16.45
C ASP A 120 -17.30 -6.86 -16.15
N ASN A 121 -17.75 -6.22 -15.07
CA ASN A 121 -19.16 -6.29 -14.64
C ASN A 121 -20.00 -5.05 -14.97
N LEU A 122 -19.38 -3.86 -15.03
CA LEU A 122 -20.07 -2.58 -15.15
C LEU A 122 -19.58 -1.73 -16.33
N GLY A 123 -18.50 -2.14 -17.00
CA GLY A 123 -17.92 -1.44 -18.13
C GLY A 123 -16.87 -0.39 -17.77
N GLU A 124 -16.45 0.36 -18.77
CA GLU A 124 -15.24 1.19 -18.71
C GLU A 124 -15.36 2.39 -17.75
N LEU A 125 -16.47 3.14 -17.80
CA LEU A 125 -16.61 4.34 -16.97
C LEU A 125 -16.60 4.03 -15.46
N PRO A 126 -17.39 3.05 -14.95
CA PRO A 126 -17.31 2.66 -13.54
C PRO A 126 -15.93 2.13 -13.14
N ALA A 127 -15.24 1.43 -14.04
CA ALA A 127 -13.87 0.98 -13.80
C ALA A 127 -12.89 2.13 -13.65
N GLN A 128 -12.95 3.14 -14.51
CA GLN A 128 -12.11 4.34 -14.38
C GLN A 128 -12.34 5.07 -13.06
N ILE A 129 -13.60 5.17 -12.60
CA ILE A 129 -13.94 5.73 -11.28
C ILE A 129 -13.29 4.90 -10.17
N ALA A 130 -13.38 3.57 -10.23
CA ALA A 130 -12.74 2.69 -9.26
C ALA A 130 -11.20 2.83 -9.27
N GLY A 131 -10.59 2.99 -10.45
CA GLY A 131 -9.16 3.25 -10.57
C GLY A 131 -8.75 4.59 -9.96
N ALA A 132 -9.51 5.66 -10.24
CA ALA A 132 -9.26 6.98 -9.67
C ALA A 132 -9.45 7.01 -8.15
N SER A 133 -10.46 6.30 -7.62
CA SER A 133 -10.67 6.19 -6.19
C SER A 133 -9.51 5.46 -5.50
N LEU A 134 -9.02 4.37 -6.09
CA LEU A 134 -7.85 3.64 -5.56
C LEU A 134 -6.59 4.52 -5.52
N LEU A 135 -6.31 5.28 -6.58
CA LEU A 135 -5.15 6.17 -6.59
C LEU A 135 -5.26 7.26 -5.51
N THR A 136 -6.46 7.79 -5.32
CA THR A 136 -6.73 8.78 -4.27
C THR A 136 -6.58 8.15 -2.89
N ASP A 137 -7.11 6.95 -2.70
CA ASP A 137 -7.00 6.17 -1.46
C ASP A 137 -5.53 5.95 -1.09
N TYR A 138 -4.69 5.52 -2.02
CA TYR A 138 -3.25 5.35 -1.75
C TYR A 138 -2.55 6.64 -1.30
N VAL A 139 -2.89 7.78 -1.90
CA VAL A 139 -2.33 9.08 -1.49
C VAL A 139 -2.81 9.45 -0.09
N LEU A 140 -4.10 9.24 0.20
CA LEU A 140 -4.67 9.53 1.51
C LEU A 140 -4.10 8.60 2.60
N THR A 141 -3.97 7.31 2.34
CA THR A 141 -3.44 6.33 3.30
C THR A 141 -2.03 6.68 3.74
N VAL A 142 -1.15 7.05 2.80
CA VAL A 142 0.22 7.51 3.14
C VAL A 142 0.16 8.82 3.93
N SER A 143 -0.68 9.77 3.50
CA SER A 143 -0.78 11.09 4.15
C SER A 143 -1.30 11.00 5.58
N VAL A 144 -2.38 10.25 5.81
CA VAL A 144 -3.01 10.05 7.12
C VAL A 144 -2.09 9.26 8.04
N SER A 145 -1.49 8.17 7.56
CA SER A 145 -0.56 7.36 8.36
C SER A 145 0.64 8.17 8.85
N ILE A 146 1.28 8.95 7.98
CA ILE A 146 2.42 9.80 8.38
C ILE A 146 1.95 10.92 9.32
N SER A 147 0.83 11.57 9.05
CA SER A 147 0.31 12.64 9.91
C SER A 147 0.00 12.13 11.31
N SER A 148 -0.63 10.95 11.44
CA SER A 148 -0.89 10.32 12.74
C SER A 148 0.40 9.89 13.43
N GLY A 149 1.36 9.32 12.70
CA GLY A 149 2.67 8.97 13.25
C GLY A 149 3.40 10.19 13.82
N VAL A 150 3.39 11.31 13.11
CA VAL A 150 3.99 12.57 13.58
C VAL A 150 3.22 13.13 14.79
N ALA A 151 1.89 13.02 14.82
CA ALA A 151 1.10 13.43 15.97
C ALA A 151 1.50 12.65 17.24
N GLN A 152 1.77 11.35 17.12
CA GLN A 152 2.27 10.53 18.23
C GLN A 152 3.67 10.94 18.68
N ILE A 153 4.59 11.25 17.75
CA ILE A 153 5.93 11.76 18.07
C ILE A 153 5.86 13.09 18.82
N VAL A 154 5.04 14.03 18.34
CA VAL A 154 4.88 15.36 18.94
C VAL A 154 4.18 15.28 20.30
N SER A 155 3.28 14.31 20.49
CA SER A 155 2.67 14.04 21.80
C SER A 155 3.73 13.65 22.85
N ALA A 156 4.74 12.88 22.46
CA ALA A 156 5.85 12.51 23.34
C ALA A 156 6.87 13.65 23.54
N LEU A 157 7.05 14.52 22.54
CA LEU A 157 8.01 15.62 22.53
C LEU A 157 7.35 16.93 22.05
N PRO A 158 6.71 17.68 22.96
CA PRO A 158 5.88 18.85 22.60
C PRO A 158 6.65 19.97 21.88
N ASP A 159 7.95 20.11 22.13
CA ASP A 159 8.80 21.13 21.49
C ASP A 159 8.89 20.98 19.96
N LEU A 160 8.57 19.79 19.43
CA LEU A 160 8.54 19.52 17.99
C LEU A 160 7.22 19.95 17.32
N PHE A 161 6.21 20.40 18.08
CA PHE A 161 4.90 20.79 17.56
C PHE A 161 4.92 21.84 16.45
N PRO A 162 5.78 22.90 16.50
CA PRO A 162 5.90 23.87 15.41
C PRO A 162 6.46 23.27 14.12
N TYR A 163 7.24 22.18 14.22
CA TYR A 163 7.93 21.56 13.10
C TYR A 163 7.18 20.37 12.48
N ARG A 164 6.00 20.02 13.01
CA ARG A 164 5.23 18.82 12.60
C ARG A 164 5.08 18.67 11.09
N VAL A 165 4.80 19.77 10.36
CA VAL A 165 4.63 19.73 8.90
C VAL A 165 5.93 19.35 8.20
N TRP A 166 7.05 19.95 8.62
CA TRP A 166 8.37 19.66 8.07
C TRP A 166 8.82 18.24 8.38
N ILE A 167 8.51 17.74 9.58
CA ILE A 167 8.78 16.35 9.98
C ILE A 167 7.95 15.40 9.10
N SER A 168 6.66 15.65 8.90
CA SER A 168 5.80 14.83 8.04
C SER A 168 6.32 14.78 6.60
N ILE A 169 6.66 15.92 6.02
CA ILE A 169 7.24 15.99 4.67
C ILE A 169 8.56 15.21 4.62
N GLY A 170 9.44 15.39 5.61
CA GLY A 170 10.70 14.67 5.72
C GLY A 170 10.52 13.15 5.78
N LEU A 171 9.53 12.66 6.54
CA LEU A 171 9.20 11.25 6.62
C LEU A 171 8.62 10.69 5.32
N ILE A 172 7.74 11.44 4.63
CA ILE A 172 7.25 11.05 3.29
C ILE A 172 8.42 10.93 2.31
N PHE A 173 9.34 11.90 2.31
CA PHE A 173 10.55 11.82 1.50
C PHE A 173 11.40 10.59 1.85
N LEU A 174 11.58 10.31 3.14
CA LEU A 174 12.34 9.15 3.61
C LEU A 174 11.70 7.84 3.13
N VAL A 175 10.37 7.69 3.30
CA VAL A 175 9.62 6.52 2.83
C VAL A 175 9.72 6.40 1.31
N MET A 176 9.59 7.50 0.57
CA MET A 176 9.78 7.53 -0.87
C MET A 176 11.19 7.05 -1.25
N LEU A 177 12.24 7.51 -0.58
CA LEU A 177 13.62 7.08 -0.85
C LEU A 177 13.85 5.60 -0.56
N ILE A 178 13.26 5.08 0.52
CA ILE A 178 13.30 3.64 0.83
C ILE A 178 12.61 2.85 -0.28
N ASN A 179 11.39 3.24 -0.68
CA ASN A 179 10.64 2.59 -1.74
C ASN A 179 11.38 2.63 -3.09
N LEU A 180 12.03 3.76 -3.41
CA LEU A 180 12.81 3.91 -4.65
C LEU A 180 14.09 3.06 -4.65
N ARG A 181 14.72 2.80 -3.50
CA ARG A 181 15.95 1.97 -3.43
C ARG A 181 15.70 0.48 -3.67
N GLY A 182 14.44 0.04 -3.60
CA GLY A 182 14.01 -1.30 -4.00
C GLY A 182 13.88 -2.27 -2.83
N VAL A 183 12.79 -3.02 -2.87
CA VAL A 183 12.25 -3.97 -1.87
C VAL A 183 13.16 -5.16 -1.52
N LYS A 184 14.41 -5.20 -2.01
CA LYS A 184 15.35 -6.29 -1.71
C LYS A 184 15.86 -6.26 -0.26
N GLU A 185 15.69 -5.14 0.45
CA GLU A 185 15.97 -5.02 1.89
C GLU A 185 14.71 -4.85 2.75
N SER A 186 13.59 -4.36 2.20
CA SER A 186 12.36 -4.08 2.98
C SER A 186 11.57 -5.30 3.42
N GLY A 187 11.87 -6.50 2.91
CA GLY A 187 11.29 -7.75 3.42
C GLY A 187 12.05 -8.38 4.60
N THR A 188 13.16 -7.76 5.03
CA THR A 188 14.01 -8.24 6.13
C THR A 188 13.96 -7.33 7.37
N VAL A 189 13.31 -6.17 7.27
CA VAL A 189 13.13 -5.21 8.37
C VAL A 189 11.68 -5.24 8.85
#